data_AF-A0A533SLL5-F1
#
_entry.id   AF-A0A533SLL5-F1
#
_cell.length_a   1.000
_cell.length_b   1.000
_cell.length_c   1.000
_cell.angle_alpha   90.00
_cell.angle_beta   90.00
_cell.angle_gamma   90.00
#
_symmetry.space_group_name_H-M   'P 1'
#
loop_
_entity.id
_entity.type
_entity.pdbx_description
1 polymer ?
#
loop_
_entity_poly.entity_id
_entity_poly.type
_entity_poly.pdbx_seq_one_letter_code
_entity_poly.pdbx_strand_id
1 'polypeptide(L)'
;MARCPGQDTAQWGYDSIYDVECPKCHKQVEFFKDEMRRKCPYCGERVFNDRMDLGCAKWCPMAESCIGPDSLKDFQVNEQRKARRDEFRDLLEFAGEEEHEVTELFKTLYAEYPKDDALFDTNRLATVQERDEALFTRATTIFKNYLSQKARVAEKEEEARARTAEMLTHDQYKKRKAELAERQK
;
A
#
# COMPACT_ATOMS: atom_id res chain seq x y z
N MET A 1 -1.41 -30.30 0.31
CA MET A 1 -0.26 -29.43 0.01
C MET A 1 -0.75 -28.00 -0.02
N ALA A 2 -0.12 -27.08 0.73
CA ALA A 2 -0.48 -25.67 0.67
C ALA A 2 0.01 -25.11 -0.68
N ARG A 3 -0.92 -24.60 -1.50
CA ARG A 3 -0.57 -23.89 -2.73
C ARG A 3 0.02 -22.52 -2.38
N CYS A 4 0.89 -21.99 -3.24
CA CYS A 4 1.37 -20.62 -3.09
C CYS A 4 0.14 -19.70 -3.07
N PRO A 5 -0.07 -18.86 -2.05
CA PRO A 5 -1.25 -18.02 -1.97
C PRO A 5 -1.40 -17.06 -3.17
N GLY A 6 -0.28 -16.64 -3.76
CA GLY A 6 -0.26 -15.85 -4.99
C GLY A 6 -0.81 -16.61 -6.20
N GLN A 7 -0.71 -17.94 -6.22
CA GLN A 7 -1.21 -18.85 -7.26
C GLN A 7 -2.50 -19.58 -6.86
N ASP A 8 -3.05 -19.28 -5.67
CA ASP A 8 -4.30 -19.89 -5.21
C ASP A 8 -5.48 -19.07 -5.71
N THR A 9 -6.05 -19.50 -6.85
CA THR A 9 -7.19 -18.86 -7.50
C THR A 9 -8.42 -18.75 -6.61
N ALA A 10 -8.52 -19.55 -5.53
CA ALA A 10 -9.63 -19.46 -4.58
C ALA A 10 -9.61 -18.18 -3.73
N GLN A 11 -8.46 -17.50 -3.64
CA GLN A 11 -8.28 -16.25 -2.87
C GLN A 11 -8.30 -15.00 -3.76
N TRP A 12 -8.65 -15.14 -5.04
CA TRP A 12 -8.57 -14.07 -6.02
C TRP A 12 -9.89 -13.28 -6.11
N GLY A 13 -9.80 -11.95 -6.07
CA GLY A 13 -10.93 -11.05 -6.36
C GLY A 13 -11.13 -10.85 -7.87
N TYR A 14 -12.21 -10.16 -8.24
CA TYR A 14 -12.60 -9.90 -9.63
C TYR A 14 -11.49 -9.26 -10.48
N ASP A 15 -10.59 -8.50 -9.86
CA ASP A 15 -9.50 -7.78 -10.52
C ASP A 15 -8.29 -8.68 -10.86
N SER A 16 -8.37 -9.98 -10.57
CA SER A 16 -7.27 -10.94 -10.79
C SER A 16 -7.17 -11.44 -12.22
N ILE A 17 -8.12 -11.05 -13.08
CA ILE A 17 -8.16 -11.31 -14.52
C ILE A 17 -8.29 -9.96 -15.21
N TYR A 18 -7.42 -9.68 -16.19
CA TYR A 18 -7.46 -8.43 -16.95
C TYR A 18 -6.94 -8.62 -18.36
N ASP A 19 -7.34 -7.73 -19.25
CA ASP A 19 -6.89 -7.72 -20.63
C ASP A 19 -5.65 -6.84 -20.81
N VAL A 20 -4.67 -7.37 -21.56
CA VAL A 20 -3.48 -6.66 -22.02
C VAL A 20 -3.47 -6.65 -23.55
N GLU A 21 -3.14 -5.51 -24.14
CA GLU A 21 -3.07 -5.37 -25.59
C GLU A 21 -1.84 -6.08 -26.17
N CYS A 22 -2.03 -6.93 -27.18
CA CYS A 22 -0.92 -7.60 -27.86
C CYS A 22 -0.09 -6.60 -28.68
N PRO A 23 1.24 -6.46 -28.46
CA PRO A 23 2.08 -5.48 -29.16
C PRO A 23 2.21 -5.71 -30.67
N LYS A 24 1.81 -6.89 -31.17
CA LYS A 24 1.91 -7.26 -32.59
C LYS A 24 0.61 -7.11 -33.37
N CYS A 25 -0.52 -7.45 -32.75
CA CYS A 25 -1.82 -7.51 -33.44
C CYS A 25 -2.90 -6.65 -32.79
N HIS A 26 -2.58 -5.95 -31.70
CA HIS A 26 -3.43 -5.00 -31.00
C HIS A 26 -4.76 -5.57 -30.48
N LYS A 27 -4.90 -6.90 -30.45
CA LYS A 27 -6.03 -7.58 -29.85
C LYS A 27 -5.80 -7.78 -28.36
N GLN A 28 -6.89 -7.72 -27.60
CA GLN A 28 -6.88 -7.98 -26.17
C GLN A 28 -6.54 -9.44 -25.89
N VAL A 29 -5.62 -9.63 -24.96
CA VAL A 29 -5.20 -10.93 -24.46
C VAL A 29 -5.50 -10.95 -22.97
N GLU A 30 -6.39 -11.85 -22.56
CA GLU A 30 -6.74 -12.06 -21.16
C GLU A 30 -5.53 -12.66 -20.43
N PHE A 31 -5.13 -12.03 -19.32
CA PHE A 31 -4.10 -12.49 -18.40
C PHE A 31 -4.69 -12.76 -17.02
N PHE A 32 -4.16 -13.79 -16.37
CA PHE A 32 -4.29 -13.96 -14.93
C PHE A 32 -3.13 -13.22 -14.23
N LYS A 33 -3.38 -12.69 -13.03
CA LYS A 33 -2.40 -11.87 -12.30
C LYS A 33 -1.06 -12.54 -11.99
N ASP A 34 -1.02 -13.87 -11.97
CA ASP A 34 0.18 -14.68 -11.70
C ASP A 34 0.88 -15.18 -12.98
N GLU A 35 0.29 -14.96 -14.16
CA GLU A 35 0.88 -15.36 -15.43
C GLU A 35 1.94 -14.34 -15.86
N MET A 36 3.20 -14.76 -15.90
CA MET A 36 4.30 -13.91 -16.39
C MET A 36 4.20 -13.57 -17.89
N ARG A 37 3.69 -14.53 -18.69
CA ARG A 37 3.61 -14.40 -20.15
C ARG A 37 2.57 -15.36 -20.70
N ARG A 38 1.85 -14.92 -21.73
CA ARG A 38 0.81 -15.69 -22.40
C ARG A 38 0.97 -15.61 -23.91
N LYS A 39 0.62 -16.68 -24.60
CA LYS A 39 0.61 -16.69 -26.06
C LYS A 39 -0.66 -16.01 -26.54
N CYS A 40 -0.54 -15.00 -27.41
CA CYS A 40 -1.69 -14.35 -28.03
C CYS A 40 -2.50 -15.39 -28.84
N PRO A 41 -3.81 -15.56 -28.59
CA PRO A 41 -4.63 -16.54 -29.29
C PRO A 41 -4.85 -16.18 -30.77
N TYR A 42 -4.61 -14.94 -31.16
CA TYR A 42 -4.87 -14.44 -32.51
C TYR A 42 -3.66 -14.47 -33.44
N CYS A 43 -2.48 -14.12 -32.95
CA CYS A 43 -1.26 -14.01 -33.77
C CYS A 43 -0.11 -14.94 -33.32
N GLY A 44 -0.27 -15.61 -32.17
CA GLY A 44 0.70 -16.55 -31.64
C GLY A 44 1.94 -15.92 -30.97
N GLU A 45 2.01 -14.59 -30.88
CA GLU A 45 3.11 -13.87 -30.23
C GLU A 45 3.12 -14.11 -28.70
N ARG A 46 4.30 -14.12 -28.08
CA ARG A 46 4.40 -14.16 -26.62
C ARG A 46 4.23 -12.76 -26.05
N VAL A 47 3.08 -12.51 -25.45
CA VAL A 47 2.78 -11.27 -24.74
C VAL A 47 3.27 -11.42 -23.30
N PHE A 48 3.95 -10.41 -22.79
CA PHE A 48 4.39 -10.35 -21.40
C PHE A 48 3.35 -9.60 -20.58
N ASN A 49 3.15 -10.05 -19.35
CA ASN A 49 2.27 -9.40 -18.41
C ASN A 49 3.02 -8.24 -17.74
N ASP A 50 2.69 -7.01 -18.13
CA ASP A 50 3.23 -5.78 -17.55
C ASP A 50 2.64 -5.46 -16.16
N ARG A 51 1.51 -6.09 -15.83
CA ARG A 51 0.77 -5.93 -14.56
C ARG A 51 0.95 -7.12 -13.61
N MET A 52 2.03 -7.89 -13.77
CA MET A 52 2.33 -9.00 -12.87
C MET A 52 2.35 -8.51 -11.41
N ASP A 53 1.46 -9.05 -10.59
CA ASP A 53 1.26 -8.57 -9.21
C ASP A 53 2.19 -9.32 -8.25
N LEU A 54 3.26 -8.63 -7.82
CA LEU A 54 4.16 -9.11 -6.76
C LEU A 54 3.63 -8.81 -5.35
N GLY A 55 2.35 -8.49 -5.18
CA GLY A 55 1.74 -8.15 -3.89
C GLY A 55 1.88 -9.24 -2.82
N CYS A 56 2.05 -10.51 -3.20
CA CYS A 56 2.36 -11.58 -2.24
C CYS A 56 3.75 -11.43 -1.60
N ALA A 57 4.70 -10.75 -2.27
CA ALA A 57 6.03 -10.50 -1.75
C ALA A 57 6.03 -9.57 -0.53
N LYS A 58 4.92 -8.86 -0.25
CA LYS A 58 4.77 -7.99 0.94
C LYS A 58 4.82 -8.76 2.25
N TRP A 59 4.35 -10.01 2.25
CA TRP A 59 4.13 -10.79 3.47
C TRP A 59 4.60 -12.24 3.36
N CYS A 60 4.90 -12.73 2.14
CA CYS A 60 5.36 -14.09 1.93
C CYS A 60 6.80 -14.28 2.44
N PRO A 61 7.07 -15.22 3.37
CA PRO A 61 8.43 -15.43 3.87
C PRO A 61 9.41 -16.01 2.82
N MET A 62 8.88 -16.53 1.70
CA MET A 62 9.64 -17.17 0.62
C MET A 62 9.85 -16.24 -0.58
N ALA A 63 9.42 -14.98 -0.46
CA ALA A 63 9.49 -14.00 -1.55
C ALA A 63 10.91 -13.86 -2.12
N GLU A 64 11.92 -13.79 -1.25
CA GLU A 64 13.33 -13.67 -1.67
C GLU A 64 13.77 -14.85 -2.55
N SER A 65 13.41 -16.07 -2.16
CA SER A 65 13.70 -17.27 -2.97
C SER A 65 12.91 -17.33 -4.28
N CYS A 66 11.75 -16.67 -4.35
CA CYS A 66 10.84 -16.73 -5.50
C CYS A 66 11.21 -15.74 -6.60
N ILE A 67 11.52 -14.49 -6.25
CA ILE A 67 11.79 -13.42 -7.22
C ILE A 67 13.25 -12.94 -7.21
N GLY A 68 14.04 -13.43 -6.26
CA GLY A 68 15.43 -13.02 -6.05
C GLY A 68 15.55 -11.81 -5.11
N PRO A 69 16.71 -11.66 -4.46
CA PRO A 69 16.95 -10.58 -3.48
C PRO A 69 16.90 -9.19 -4.10
N ASP A 70 17.43 -9.00 -5.31
CA ASP A 70 17.43 -7.70 -6.00
C ASP A 70 16.00 -7.26 -6.37
N SER A 71 15.21 -8.16 -6.97
CA SER A 71 13.81 -7.89 -7.32
C SER A 71 12.95 -7.61 -6.08
N LEU A 72 13.20 -8.31 -4.97
CA LEU A 72 12.50 -8.06 -3.72
C LEU A 72 12.85 -6.69 -3.14
N LYS A 73 14.13 -6.30 -3.20
CA LYS A 73 14.59 -4.97 -2.78
C LYS A 73 13.95 -3.88 -3.63
N ASP A 74 13.93 -4.04 -4.96
CA ASP A 74 13.28 -3.08 -5.86
C ASP A 74 11.78 -2.97 -5.58
N PHE A 75 11.13 -4.09 -5.32
CA PHE A 75 9.73 -4.12 -4.91
C PHE A 75 9.49 -3.34 -3.61
N GLN A 76 10.33 -3.56 -2.58
CA GLN A 76 10.24 -2.83 -1.31
C GLN A 76 10.45 -1.33 -1.48
N VAL A 77 11.41 -0.91 -2.29
CA VAL A 77 11.65 0.51 -2.61
C VAL A 77 10.44 1.12 -3.31
N ASN A 78 9.84 0.41 -4.28
CA ASN A 78 8.64 0.89 -4.97
C ASN A 78 7.43 1.00 -4.03
N GLU A 79 7.26 0.07 -3.10
CA GLU A 79 6.23 0.13 -2.07
C GLU A 79 6.44 1.30 -1.10
N GLN A 80 7.69 1.54 -0.68
CA GLN A 80 8.03 2.71 0.13
C GLN A 80 7.69 4.02 -0.58
N ARG A 81 8.04 4.15 -1.87
CA ARG A 81 7.69 5.32 -2.70
C ARG A 81 6.18 5.50 -2.84
N LYS A 82 5.43 4.41 -3.01
CA LYS A 82 3.97 4.44 -3.06
C LYS A 82 3.39 4.94 -1.74
N ALA A 83 3.84 4.37 -0.62
CA ALA A 83 3.41 4.80 0.71
C ALA A 83 3.73 6.28 0.96
N ARG A 84 4.95 6.73 0.61
CA ARG A 84 5.35 8.14 0.71
C ARG A 84 4.45 9.06 -0.11
N ARG A 85 4.08 8.66 -1.33
CA ARG A 85 3.19 9.45 -2.20
C ARG A 85 1.76 9.51 -1.66
N ASP A 86 1.24 8.39 -1.18
CA ASP A 86 -0.10 8.34 -0.60
C ASP A 86 -0.15 9.18 0.70
N GLU A 87 0.88 9.09 1.55
CA GLU A 87 1.01 9.95 2.74
C GLU A 87 1.09 11.44 2.38
N PHE A 88 1.81 11.79 1.31
CA PHE A 88 1.86 13.17 0.84
C PHE A 88 0.50 13.66 0.36
N ARG A 89 -0.26 12.82 -0.35
CA ARG A 89 -1.64 13.14 -0.75
C ARG A 89 -2.51 13.44 0.46
N ASP A 90 -2.45 12.60 1.50
CA ASP A 90 -3.22 12.79 2.72
C ASP A 90 -2.85 14.10 3.44
N LEU A 91 -1.56 14.47 3.45
CA LEU A 91 -1.11 15.75 3.99
C LEU A 91 -1.69 16.95 3.20
N LEU A 92 -1.71 16.87 1.87
CA LEU A 92 -2.29 17.94 1.04
C LEU A 92 -3.80 18.07 1.26
N GLU A 93 -4.51 16.95 1.35
CA GLU A 93 -5.94 16.94 1.69
C GLU A 93 -6.18 17.54 3.08
N PHE A 94 -5.32 17.21 4.06
CA PHE A 94 -5.40 17.77 5.40
C PHE A 94 -5.13 19.28 5.47
N ALA A 95 -4.20 19.79 4.65
CA ALA A 95 -3.90 21.22 4.59
C ALA A 95 -5.09 22.04 4.04
N GLY A 96 -5.89 21.43 3.16
CA GLY A 96 -7.06 22.06 2.55
C GLY A 96 -6.72 23.05 1.43
N GLU A 97 -7.73 23.38 0.63
CA GLU A 97 -7.58 24.22 -0.57
C GLU A 97 -7.34 25.70 -0.24
N GLU A 98 -7.80 26.17 0.92
CA GLU A 98 -7.69 27.56 1.36
C GLU A 98 -6.23 27.98 1.67
N GLU A 99 -5.38 27.03 2.06
CA GLU A 99 -3.98 27.28 2.41
C GLU A 99 -3.05 27.02 1.21
N HIS A 100 -3.33 27.71 0.10
CA HIS A 100 -2.63 27.53 -1.18
C HIS A 100 -1.10 27.68 -1.06
N GLU A 101 -0.61 28.71 -0.35
CA GLU A 101 0.83 28.96 -0.20
C GLU A 101 1.53 27.85 0.58
N VAL A 102 0.87 27.29 1.59
CA VAL A 102 1.39 26.15 2.37
C VAL A 102 1.43 24.90 1.51
N THR A 103 0.38 24.67 0.72
CA THR A 103 0.29 23.54 -0.21
C THR A 103 1.41 23.59 -1.26
N GLU A 104 1.66 24.74 -1.87
CA GLU A 104 2.76 24.92 -2.84
C GLU A 104 4.13 24.76 -2.19
N LEU A 105 4.29 25.23 -0.95
CA LEU A 105 5.51 24.98 -0.18
C LEU A 105 5.73 23.47 0.03
N PHE A 106 4.72 22.72 0.48
CA PHE A 106 4.83 21.29 0.67
C PHE A 106 5.15 20.53 -0.62
N LYS A 107 4.53 20.91 -1.74
CA LYS A 107 4.87 20.35 -3.07
C LYS A 107 6.33 20.59 -3.44
N THR A 108 6.82 21.81 -3.21
CA THR A 108 8.21 22.18 -3.47
C THR A 108 9.15 21.34 -2.60
N LEU A 109 8.92 21.30 -1.29
CA LEU A 109 9.73 20.53 -0.34
C LEU A 109 9.72 19.03 -0.67
N TYR A 110 8.59 18.47 -1.07
CA TYR A 110 8.44 17.07 -1.46
C TYR A 110 9.23 16.75 -2.74
N ALA A 111 9.16 17.62 -3.74
CA ALA A 111 9.82 17.44 -5.03
C ALA A 111 11.35 17.61 -4.94
N GLU A 112 11.81 18.53 -4.09
CA GLU A 112 13.24 18.80 -3.93
C GLU A 112 13.95 17.84 -2.96
N TYR A 113 13.21 16.91 -2.32
CA TYR A 113 13.77 15.93 -1.40
C TYR A 113 14.17 14.64 -2.15
N PRO A 114 15.47 14.36 -2.32
CA PRO A 114 15.94 13.24 -3.14
C PRO A 114 15.83 11.88 -2.45
N LYS A 115 15.58 11.84 -1.14
CA LYS A 115 15.49 10.60 -0.38
C LYS A 115 14.02 10.18 -0.26
N ASP A 116 13.80 8.87 -0.31
CA ASP A 116 12.46 8.26 -0.20
C ASP A 116 12.10 7.86 1.25
N ASP A 117 12.87 8.31 2.24
CA ASP A 117 12.76 7.91 3.65
C ASP A 117 11.80 8.78 4.48
N ALA A 118 11.43 9.96 4.00
CA ALA A 118 10.53 10.90 4.66
C ALA A 118 9.74 11.72 3.63
N LEU A 119 8.68 12.42 4.06
CA LEU A 119 7.90 13.30 3.17
C LEU A 119 8.76 14.42 2.57
N PHE A 120 9.54 15.10 3.40
CA PHE A 120 10.47 16.15 3.00
C PHE A 120 11.49 16.41 4.11
N ASP A 121 12.58 17.11 3.79
CA ASP A 121 13.60 17.53 4.75
C ASP A 121 13.07 18.64 5.66
N THR A 122 12.92 18.34 6.95
CA THR A 122 12.46 19.31 7.95
C THR A 122 13.46 20.44 8.17
N ASN A 123 14.75 20.24 7.88
CA ASN A 123 15.75 21.32 7.98
C ASN A 123 15.52 22.39 6.91
N ARG A 124 14.94 22.01 5.76
CA ARG A 124 14.65 22.95 4.67
C ARG A 124 13.52 23.92 5.01
N LEU A 125 12.62 23.54 5.94
CA LEU A 125 11.62 24.47 6.48
C LEU A 125 12.27 25.66 7.21
N ALA A 126 13.45 25.49 7.82
CA ALA A 126 14.16 26.59 8.46
C ALA A 126 14.58 27.68 7.46
N THR A 127 14.91 27.31 6.22
CA THR A 127 15.22 28.29 5.17
C THR A 127 14.01 29.12 4.74
N VAL A 128 12.80 28.58 4.92
CA VAL A 128 11.54 29.30 4.67
C VAL A 128 11.29 30.29 5.80
N GLN A 129 11.60 29.93 7.04
CA GLN A 129 11.45 30.82 8.20
C GLN A 129 12.21 32.14 8.02
N GLU A 130 13.40 32.11 7.41
CA GLU A 130 14.21 33.30 7.12
C GLU A 130 13.56 34.23 6.07
N ARG A 131 12.73 33.67 5.17
CA ARG A 131 12.10 34.42 4.06
C ARG A 131 10.69 34.88 4.41
N ASP A 132 9.92 34.02 5.07
CA ASP A 132 8.52 34.24 5.42
C ASP A 132 8.17 33.48 6.71
N GLU A 133 8.21 34.20 7.83
CA GLU A 133 7.91 33.68 9.16
C GLU A 133 6.43 33.29 9.30
N ALA A 134 5.53 34.00 8.63
CA ALA A 134 4.09 33.75 8.71
C ALA A 134 3.73 32.44 7.98
N LEU A 135 4.30 32.24 6.78
CA LEU A 135 4.17 31.00 6.04
C LEU A 135 4.78 29.82 6.79
N PHE A 136 5.97 29.99 7.37
CA PHE A 136 6.59 28.95 8.20
C PHE A 136 5.70 28.55 9.39
N THR A 137 5.13 29.52 10.09
CA THR A 137 4.27 29.26 11.25
C THR A 137 2.99 28.52 10.86
N ARG A 138 2.34 28.91 9.76
CA ARG A 138 1.17 28.20 9.22
C ARG A 138 1.52 26.77 8.80
N ALA A 139 2.56 26.61 7.98
CA ALA A 139 3.00 25.31 7.48
C ALA A 139 3.38 24.35 8.62
N THR A 140 4.17 24.82 9.59
CA THR A 140 4.54 24.00 10.75
C THR A 140 3.36 23.65 11.64
N THR A 141 2.39 24.55 11.80
CA THR A 141 1.16 24.28 12.57
C THR A 141 0.31 23.20 11.87
N ILE A 142 0.06 23.35 10.57
CA ILE A 142 -0.68 22.35 9.77
C ILE A 142 0.03 21.00 9.82
N PHE A 143 1.35 20.98 9.60
CA PHE A 143 2.10 19.72 9.62
C PHE A 143 2.09 19.04 11.00
N LYS A 144 2.24 19.81 12.09
CA LYS A 144 2.12 19.26 13.46
C LYS A 144 0.73 18.69 13.73
N ASN A 145 -0.32 19.38 13.31
CA ASN A 145 -1.70 18.92 13.48
C ASN A 145 -1.98 17.65 12.66
N TYR A 146 -1.45 17.57 11.43
CA TYR A 146 -1.50 16.37 10.60
C TYR A 146 -0.85 15.17 11.31
N LEU A 147 0.36 15.34 11.82
CA LEU A 147 1.07 14.27 12.55
C LEU A 147 0.31 13.81 13.80
N SER A 148 -0.27 14.75 14.55
CA SER A 148 -1.11 14.44 15.71
C SER A 148 -2.38 13.67 15.32
N GLN A 149 -3.06 14.08 14.25
CA GLN A 149 -4.21 13.35 13.73
C GLN A 149 -3.83 11.94 13.27
N LYS A 150 -2.71 11.79 12.56
CA LYS A 150 -2.19 10.50 12.10
C LYS A 150 -1.91 9.56 13.28
N ALA A 151 -1.26 10.06 14.33
CA ALA A 151 -1.00 9.30 15.56
C ALA A 151 -2.31 8.82 16.22
N ARG A 152 -3.31 9.70 16.32
CA ARG A 152 -4.63 9.36 16.88
C ARG A 152 -5.39 8.33 16.05
N VAL A 153 -5.27 8.37 14.72
CA VAL A 153 -5.87 7.35 13.84
C VAL A 153 -5.18 6.00 14.04
N ALA A 154 -3.84 5.98 14.09
CA ALA A 154 -3.08 4.76 14.33
C ALA A 154 -3.44 4.09 15.66
N GLU A 155 -3.57 4.86 16.74
CA GLU A 155 -4.01 4.37 18.06
C GLU A 155 -5.41 3.73 17.98
N LYS A 156 -6.38 4.41 17.35
CA LYS A 156 -7.74 3.87 17.17
C LYS A 156 -7.77 2.59 16.34
N GLU A 157 -6.93 2.49 15.31
CA GLU A 157 -6.80 1.26 14.51
C GLU A 157 -6.22 0.11 15.33
N GLU A 158 -5.21 0.38 16.16
CA GLU A 158 -4.62 -0.62 17.06
C GLU A 158 -5.67 -1.14 18.06
N GLU A 159 -6.41 -0.23 18.70
CA GLU A 159 -7.53 -0.61 19.57
C GLU A 159 -8.58 -1.43 18.83
N ALA A 160 -8.94 -1.05 17.59
CA ALA A 160 -9.91 -1.78 16.79
C ALA A 160 -9.42 -3.20 16.43
N ARG A 161 -8.13 -3.34 16.09
CA ARG A 161 -7.49 -4.64 15.86
C ARG A 161 -7.48 -5.49 17.13
N ALA A 162 -7.17 -4.90 18.29
CA ALA A 162 -7.18 -5.58 19.58
C ALA A 162 -8.59 -6.08 19.94
N ARG A 163 -9.61 -5.22 19.82
CA ARG A 163 -11.03 -5.62 19.99
C ARG A 163 -11.43 -6.75 19.05
N THR A 164 -11.00 -6.69 17.79
CA THR A 164 -11.28 -7.74 16.80
C THR A 164 -10.60 -9.06 17.16
N ALA A 165 -9.34 -9.02 17.60
CA ALA A 165 -8.62 -10.20 18.07
C ALA A 165 -9.28 -10.82 19.30
N GLU A 166 -9.72 -10.00 20.26
CA GLU A 166 -10.47 -10.46 21.44
C GLU A 166 -11.77 -11.15 21.01
N MET A 167 -12.56 -10.54 20.12
CA MET A 167 -13.78 -11.15 19.59
C MET A 167 -13.51 -12.50 18.90
N LEU A 168 -12.43 -12.62 18.12
CA LEU A 168 -12.05 -13.87 17.44
C LEU A 168 -11.57 -14.96 18.39
N THR A 169 -11.00 -14.58 19.55
CA THR A 169 -10.59 -15.55 20.59
C THR A 169 -11.75 -16.00 21.47
N HIS A 170 -12.80 -15.19 21.59
CA HIS A 170 -14.04 -15.56 22.26
C HIS A 170 -14.84 -16.55 21.38
N ASP A 171 -14.33 -17.78 21.28
CA ASP A 171 -14.90 -18.88 20.52
C ASP A 171 -16.16 -19.40 21.23
N GLN A 172 -17.23 -18.61 21.13
CA GLN A 172 -18.56 -18.95 21.63
C GLN A 172 -19.03 -20.31 21.07
N TYR A 173 -18.54 -20.69 19.88
CA TYR A 173 -18.81 -21.98 19.28
C TYR A 173 -18.14 -23.14 20.02
N LYS A 174 -16.84 -23.05 20.36
CA LYS A 174 -16.17 -24.07 21.21
C LYS A 174 -16.82 -24.19 22.58
N LYS A 175 -17.17 -23.07 23.20
CA LYS A 175 -17.85 -23.06 24.50
C LYS A 175 -19.20 -23.77 24.41
N ARG A 176 -20.04 -23.41 23.41
CA ARG A 176 -21.36 -24.04 23.20
C ARG A 176 -21.27 -25.51 22.78
N LYS A 177 -20.22 -25.88 22.03
CA LYS A 177 -19.94 -27.27 21.64
C LYS A 177 -19.52 -28.13 22.84
N ALA A 178 -18.70 -27.59 23.74
CA ALA A 178 -18.32 -28.26 24.99
C ALA A 178 -19.54 -28.48 25.89
N GLU A 179 -20.38 -27.44 26.07
CA GLU A 179 -21.63 -27.51 26.84
C GLU A 179 -22.61 -28.55 26.26
N LEU A 180 -22.73 -28.65 24.93
CA LEU A 180 -23.57 -29.66 24.27
C LEU A 180 -23.04 -31.08 24.45
N ALA A 181 -21.71 -31.27 24.41
CA ALA A 181 -21.09 -32.58 24.62
C ALA A 181 -21.22 -33.06 26.09
N GLU A 182 -21.22 -32.13 27.04
CA GLU A 182 -21.40 -32.42 28.46
C GLU A 182 -22.86 -32.81 28.79
N ARG A 183 -23.84 -32.20 28.12
CA ARG A 183 -25.28 -32.54 28.23
C ARG A 183 -25.66 -33.89 27.62
N GLN A 184 -24.79 -34.50 26.82
CA GLN A 184 -25.02 -35.78 26.14
C GLN A 184 -24.38 -36.97 26.87
N LYS A 185 -23.72 -36.74 28.01
CA LYS A 185 -23.25 -37.77 28.95
C LYS A 185 -24.23 -37.93 30.10
#